data_AF-I4A839-F1
#
_entry.id   AF-I4A839-F1
#
_cell.length_a   1.000
_cell.length_b   1.000
_cell.length_c   1.000
_cell.angle_alpha   90.00
_cell.angle_beta   90.00
_cell.angle_gamma   90.00
#
_symmetry.space_group_name_H-M   'P 1'
#
loop_
_entity.id
_entity.type
_entity.pdbx_description
1 polymer ?
#
loop_
_entity_poly.entity_id
_entity_poly.type
_entity_poly.pdbx_seq_one_letter_code
_entity_poly.pdbx_strand_id
1 'polypeptide(L)'
;MWSSLKKILYGDNKSTSPNDAVFECRLCQATFNIDARPSEEYQLCYACFKATSDHVASLIENIGVLKEKANNAGQAGNSYVQMHYLKEILDRLTEYKESYYDKGVDIINEDINKLIGEVREVHDEAAKEVRESRRRRVKMDVSAMELWTREQWNGIRADQQRVLKDYLSLYDTIDRAGYGLKDGRSLANELFQTAVHFLTYIALADGDLTEIESQIIKDYLNIGGAYAIDVEASKKYILENPQFAEGIPSFLDIIRELDQHLSETGTRSKKAVETMTGIVMFFGYLGKYFLYESCNDIDINKSTALYEYLLHLNEYLEDNGYETTDLHEFQEIDPEDVDRAGSSDGTGADKNLEQLLQELNELIGLARVKKDLNSLVNLIKVQKIREERGFSQPAMSLHLVFSGNPGTGKTTVARLLAEIYKALGLVSKGQLFETDRSGLVAGYVGQTALKTQEVISKAKGGILFIDEAYSLTENRGESDFGTEAIDTLVKAMEDHRADLVVIVAGYPEPMERFLDSNPGLRSRFNKFIVFDDYSAEELILILQSMCKKANLRLASQAEDSAYSFFQKQCDSDTFANARDVRNFFEKALVNQANRLAQIEDLSDEMLFAIEYEDIKDSTC
;
A
#
# COMPACT_ATOMS: atom_id res chain seq x y z
N MET A 1 13.19 29.70 -4.22
CA MET A 1 14.04 28.52 -4.51
C MET A 1 15.34 28.84 -5.27
N TRP A 2 15.42 28.87 -6.61
CA TRP A 2 16.73 28.97 -7.31
C TRP A 2 17.47 30.30 -7.15
N SER A 3 16.72 31.40 -7.15
CA SER A 3 17.24 32.75 -6.83
C SER A 3 17.74 32.81 -5.39
N SER A 4 17.07 32.09 -4.48
CA SER A 4 17.48 31.91 -3.09
C SER A 4 18.75 31.06 -3.02
N LEU A 5 18.79 29.90 -3.67
CA LEU A 5 19.94 28.98 -3.73
C LEU A 5 21.22 29.68 -4.20
N LYS A 6 21.15 30.47 -5.28
CA LYS A 6 22.29 31.24 -5.78
C LYS A 6 22.75 32.31 -4.78
N LYS A 7 21.84 32.98 -4.10
CA LYS A 7 22.16 33.98 -3.06
C LYS A 7 22.80 33.35 -1.82
N ILE A 8 22.32 32.16 -1.44
CA ILE A 8 22.81 31.37 -0.31
C ILE A 8 24.24 30.89 -0.57
N LEU A 9 24.48 30.35 -1.77
CA LEU A 9 25.75 29.68 -2.11
C LEU A 9 26.84 30.65 -2.59
N TYR A 10 26.49 31.82 -3.12
CA TYR A 10 27.45 32.81 -3.63
C TYR A 10 27.41 34.18 -2.91
N GLY A 11 26.44 34.43 -2.02
CA GLY A 11 26.18 35.76 -1.47
C GLY A 11 25.67 36.76 -2.52
N ASP A 12 25.14 37.90 -2.09
CA ASP A 12 24.61 38.97 -2.97
C ASP A 12 25.70 39.71 -3.81
N ASN A 13 26.96 39.25 -3.79
CA ASN A 13 28.07 39.98 -4.40
C ASN A 13 28.18 39.75 -5.92
N LYS A 14 27.32 40.42 -6.67
CA LYS A 14 27.71 41.05 -7.94
C LYS A 14 28.56 42.31 -7.66
N SER A 15 29.64 42.21 -6.89
CA SER A 15 30.76 43.15 -6.92
C SER A 15 31.91 42.67 -6.04
N THR A 16 32.77 41.80 -6.56
CA THR A 16 34.18 41.89 -6.16
C THR A 16 34.81 42.95 -7.05
N SER A 17 34.76 44.21 -6.56
CA SER A 17 35.77 45.18 -6.94
C SER A 17 37.14 44.55 -6.63
N PRO A 18 38.16 44.62 -7.52
CA PRO A 18 39.45 43.97 -7.32
C PRO A 18 40.31 44.50 -6.16
N ASN A 19 39.77 45.30 -5.24
CA ASN A 19 40.54 46.09 -4.28
C ASN A 19 40.34 45.73 -2.80
N ASP A 20 39.53 44.73 -2.46
CA ASP A 20 39.48 44.25 -1.08
C ASP A 20 40.59 43.22 -0.86
N ALA A 21 41.79 43.73 -0.55
CA ALA A 21 43.00 42.94 -0.35
C ALA A 21 42.92 41.99 0.85
N VAL A 22 41.86 42.04 1.67
CA VAL A 22 41.67 41.19 2.85
C VAL A 22 40.30 40.54 2.81
N PHE A 23 40.25 39.20 2.86
CA PHE A 23 39.01 38.42 2.89
C PHE A 23 39.01 37.42 4.05
N GLU A 24 37.87 37.26 4.71
CA GLU A 24 37.68 36.32 5.81
C GLU A 24 37.04 35.03 5.30
N CYS A 25 37.76 33.91 5.39
CA CYS A 25 37.28 32.61 4.94
C CYS A 25 36.18 32.11 5.87
N ARG A 26 34.95 32.04 5.37
CA ARG A 26 33.79 31.60 6.14
C ARG A 26 33.78 30.11 6.52
N LEU A 27 34.72 29.32 5.98
CA LEU A 27 34.87 27.88 6.27
C LEU A 27 35.84 27.60 7.43
N CYS A 28 36.89 28.42 7.60
CA CYS A 28 37.88 28.24 8.67
C CYS A 28 38.02 29.47 9.58
N GLN A 29 37.20 30.50 9.35
CA GLN A 29 37.19 31.78 10.05
C GLN A 29 38.53 32.54 10.06
N ALA A 30 39.43 32.22 9.13
CA ALA A 30 40.73 32.88 9.02
C ALA A 30 40.67 34.08 8.07
N THR A 31 41.36 35.17 8.44
CA THR A 31 41.48 36.40 7.64
C THR A 31 42.73 36.33 6.74
N PHE A 32 42.55 36.47 5.43
CA PHE A 32 43.62 36.32 4.44
C PHE A 32 43.87 37.63 3.69
N ASN A 33 45.14 37.93 3.42
CA ASN A 33 45.54 39.05 2.58
C ASN A 33 46.03 38.54 1.20
N ILE A 34 45.34 38.91 0.12
CA ILE A 34 45.58 38.43 -1.25
C ILE A 34 46.91 38.96 -1.81
N ASP A 35 47.41 40.09 -1.30
CA ASP A 35 48.67 40.69 -1.75
C ASP A 35 49.92 39.97 -1.19
N ALA A 36 49.75 39.04 -0.25
CA ALA A 36 50.84 38.22 0.29
C ALA A 36 50.87 36.83 -0.38
N ARG A 37 51.77 36.61 -1.34
CA ARG A 37 52.07 35.26 -1.92
C ARG A 37 53.12 34.49 -1.09
N PRO A 38 53.19 33.15 -1.19
CA PRO A 38 52.23 32.15 -0.72
C PRO A 38 52.81 31.39 0.49
N SER A 39 52.16 31.39 1.65
CA SER A 39 52.41 30.30 2.61
C SER A 39 51.79 29.00 2.06
N GLU A 40 52.36 27.84 2.36
CA GLU A 40 51.72 26.54 2.04
C GLU A 40 50.27 26.50 2.54
N GLU A 41 50.01 27.14 3.68
CA GLU A 41 48.70 27.32 4.29
C GLU A 41 47.71 28.10 3.40
N TYR A 42 48.17 29.15 2.69
CA TYR A 42 47.34 29.89 1.73
C TYR A 42 46.97 29.01 0.53
N GLN A 43 47.92 28.21 0.01
CA GLN A 43 47.63 27.32 -1.12
C GLN A 43 46.70 26.17 -0.71
N LEU A 44 46.87 25.60 0.48
CA LEU A 44 45.98 24.58 1.06
C LEU A 44 44.57 25.14 1.28
N CYS A 45 44.44 26.34 1.83
CA CYS A 45 43.14 26.97 2.07
C CYS A 45 42.46 27.40 0.76
N TYR A 46 43.20 27.95 -0.20
CA TYR A 46 42.70 28.28 -1.54
C TYR A 46 42.27 27.02 -2.31
N ALA A 47 43.03 25.93 -2.23
CA ALA A 47 42.66 24.65 -2.83
C ALA A 47 41.39 24.06 -2.18
N CYS A 48 41.26 24.16 -0.86
CA CYS A 48 40.06 23.73 -0.13
C CYS A 48 38.84 24.58 -0.48
N PHE A 49 39.00 25.91 -0.57
CA PHE A 49 37.95 26.84 -1.01
C PHE A 49 37.54 26.57 -2.46
N LYS A 50 38.50 26.37 -3.36
CA LYS A 50 38.24 26.06 -4.77
C LYS A 50 37.52 24.71 -4.93
N ALA A 51 37.97 23.67 -4.24
CA ALA A 51 37.31 22.37 -4.24
C ALA A 51 35.86 22.46 -3.70
N THR A 52 35.65 23.27 -2.66
CA THR A 52 34.33 23.56 -2.10
C THR A 52 33.45 24.30 -3.10
N SER A 53 33.98 25.34 -3.77
CA SER A 53 33.28 26.12 -4.79
C SER A 53 32.93 25.30 -6.03
N ASP A 54 33.83 24.42 -6.47
CA ASP A 54 33.61 23.53 -7.62
C ASP A 54 32.55 22.46 -7.27
N HIS A 55 32.57 21.93 -6.05
CA HIS A 55 31.55 21.00 -5.55
C HIS A 55 30.16 21.67 -5.44
N VAL A 56 30.11 22.90 -4.96
CA VAL A 56 28.90 23.74 -4.92
C VAL A 56 28.35 23.99 -6.32
N ALA A 57 29.21 24.37 -7.27
CA ALA A 57 28.80 24.63 -8.64
C ALA A 57 28.21 23.37 -9.31
N SER A 58 28.82 22.22 -9.09
CA SER A 58 28.32 20.92 -9.54
C SER A 58 26.97 20.56 -8.92
N LEU A 59 26.80 20.76 -7.61
CA LEU A 59 25.52 20.52 -6.93
C LEU A 59 24.41 21.41 -7.50
N ILE A 60 24.71 22.70 -7.70
CA ILE A 60 23.78 23.66 -8.30
C ILE A 60 23.36 23.17 -9.68
N GLU A 61 24.31 22.84 -10.56
CA GLU A 61 24.01 22.35 -11.91
C GLU A 61 23.12 21.09 -11.87
N ASN A 62 23.47 20.11 -11.04
CA ASN A 62 22.71 18.87 -10.86
C ASN A 62 21.28 19.11 -10.35
N ILE A 63 21.11 19.94 -9.31
CA ILE A 63 19.78 20.31 -8.79
C ILE A 63 18.99 21.11 -9.83
N GLY A 64 19.68 21.93 -10.63
CA GLY A 64 19.07 22.70 -11.72
C GLY A 64 18.39 21.80 -12.76
N VAL A 65 19.08 20.72 -13.18
CA VAL A 65 18.52 19.71 -14.09
C VAL A 65 17.33 18.98 -13.45
N LEU A 66 17.46 18.53 -12.20
CA LEU A 66 16.38 17.83 -11.50
C LEU A 66 15.14 18.71 -11.33
N LYS A 67 15.33 20.02 -11.08
CA LYS A 67 14.24 20.99 -10.95
C LYS A 67 13.49 21.18 -12.28
N GLU A 68 14.21 21.29 -13.39
CA GLU A 68 13.59 21.41 -14.70
C GLU A 68 12.73 20.17 -15.01
N LYS A 69 13.26 18.98 -14.70
CA LYS A 69 12.54 17.72 -14.81
C LYS A 69 11.30 17.66 -13.90
N ALA A 70 11.41 18.08 -12.63
CA ALA A 70 10.28 18.16 -11.70
C ALA A 70 9.19 19.13 -12.19
N ASN A 71 9.59 20.29 -12.73
CA ASN A 71 8.65 21.28 -13.28
C ASN A 71 7.93 20.76 -14.52
N ASN A 72 8.65 20.08 -15.42
CA ASN A 72 8.05 19.50 -16.62
C ASN A 72 7.06 18.39 -16.26
N ALA A 73 7.40 17.55 -15.28
CA ALA A 73 6.50 16.53 -14.75
C ALA A 73 5.23 17.12 -14.14
N GLY A 74 5.35 18.17 -13.31
CA GLY A 74 4.20 18.87 -12.74
C GLY A 74 3.33 19.56 -13.79
N GLN A 75 3.93 20.17 -14.82
CA GLN A 75 3.19 20.78 -15.94
C GLN A 75 2.45 19.75 -16.79
N ALA A 76 3.00 18.54 -16.90
CA ALA A 76 2.35 17.41 -17.56
C ALA A 76 1.26 16.75 -16.68
N GLY A 77 1.02 17.24 -15.46
CA GLY A 77 0.08 16.61 -14.52
C GLY A 77 0.59 15.30 -13.92
N ASN A 78 1.87 14.96 -14.12
CA ASN A 78 2.49 13.78 -13.53
C ASN A 78 3.10 14.12 -12.17
N SER A 79 2.23 14.31 -11.18
CA SER A 79 2.58 14.64 -9.80
C SER A 79 3.44 13.55 -9.13
N TYR A 80 3.43 12.31 -9.65
CA TYR A 80 4.26 11.20 -9.19
C TYR A 80 5.75 11.37 -9.59
N VAL A 81 6.04 11.58 -10.88
CA VAL A 81 7.41 11.81 -11.37
C VAL A 81 7.96 13.12 -10.80
N GLN A 82 7.08 14.11 -10.62
CA GLN A 82 7.42 15.34 -9.91
C GLN A 82 7.86 15.06 -8.47
N MET A 83 7.14 14.21 -7.73
CA MET A 83 7.50 13.81 -6.36
C MET A 83 8.87 13.12 -6.30
N HIS A 84 9.16 12.19 -7.21
CA HIS A 84 10.46 11.51 -7.28
C HIS A 84 11.62 12.49 -7.46
N TYR A 85 11.51 13.44 -8.40
CA TYR A 85 12.56 14.44 -8.59
C TYR A 85 12.70 15.39 -7.40
N LEU A 86 11.60 15.73 -6.72
CA LEU A 86 11.65 16.54 -5.51
C LEU A 86 12.29 15.78 -4.33
N LYS A 87 12.04 14.47 -4.18
CA LYS A 87 12.71 13.60 -3.20
C LYS A 87 14.21 13.52 -3.45
N GLU A 88 14.63 13.26 -4.69
CA GLU A 88 16.05 13.26 -5.09
C GLU A 88 16.73 14.61 -4.81
N ILE A 89 16.03 15.72 -5.02
CA ILE A 89 16.54 17.06 -4.65
C ILE A 89 16.69 17.18 -3.14
N LEU A 90 15.73 16.71 -2.35
CA LEU A 90 15.78 16.72 -0.88
C LEU A 90 16.93 15.87 -0.34
N ASP A 91 17.14 14.68 -0.89
CA ASP A 91 18.19 13.76 -0.46
C ASP A 91 19.56 14.37 -0.71
N ARG A 92 19.80 14.93 -1.91
CA ARG A 92 21.06 15.62 -2.24
C ARG A 92 21.30 16.86 -1.37
N LEU A 93 20.26 17.63 -1.07
CA LEU A 93 20.37 18.78 -0.17
C LEU A 93 20.65 18.36 1.27
N THR A 94 20.11 17.21 1.71
CA THR A 94 20.31 16.65 3.05
C THR A 94 21.72 16.07 3.19
N GLU A 95 22.18 15.28 2.22
CA GLU A 95 23.55 14.76 2.15
C GLU A 95 24.57 15.91 2.14
N TYR A 96 24.29 16.96 1.36
CA TYR A 96 25.14 18.15 1.35
C TYR A 96 25.14 18.88 2.70
N LYS A 97 23.99 18.99 3.37
CA LYS A 97 23.89 19.55 4.73
C LYS A 97 24.76 18.76 5.70
N GLU A 98 24.66 17.43 5.71
CA GLU A 98 25.44 16.57 6.61
C GLU A 98 26.95 16.70 6.36
N SER A 99 27.38 16.77 5.10
CA SER A 99 28.79 16.95 4.74
C SER A 99 29.42 18.29 5.21
N TYR A 100 28.62 19.33 5.43
CA TYR A 100 29.08 20.66 5.87
C TYR A 100 28.77 20.99 7.33
N TYR A 101 27.81 20.29 7.95
CA TYR A 101 27.54 20.37 9.38
C TYR A 101 28.80 19.96 10.18
N ASP A 102 29.49 18.90 9.76
CA ASP A 102 30.76 18.45 10.33
C ASP A 102 31.92 19.46 10.18
N LYS A 103 31.75 20.49 9.33
CA LYS A 103 32.76 21.53 9.06
C LYS A 103 32.48 22.86 9.75
N GLY A 104 31.42 22.96 10.58
CA GLY A 104 31.17 24.10 11.47
C GLY A 104 30.70 25.40 10.79
N VAL A 105 30.03 25.32 9.63
CA VAL A 105 29.56 26.51 8.89
C VAL A 105 28.07 26.78 9.15
N ASP A 106 27.78 27.40 10.29
CA ASP A 106 26.40 27.64 10.77
C ASP A 106 25.53 28.49 9.83
N ILE A 107 26.13 29.43 9.09
CA ILE A 107 25.40 30.35 8.19
C ILE A 107 24.83 29.62 6.97
N ILE A 108 25.55 28.63 6.42
CA ILE A 108 25.08 27.85 5.27
C ILE A 108 23.95 26.90 5.70
N ASN A 109 23.96 26.45 6.96
CA ASN A 109 22.96 25.54 7.50
C ASN A 109 21.56 26.18 7.58
N GLU A 110 21.43 27.43 8.04
CA GLU A 110 20.12 28.11 8.12
C GLU A 110 19.46 28.25 6.75
N ASP A 111 20.25 28.66 5.77
CA ASP A 111 19.78 28.91 4.41
C ASP A 111 19.45 27.60 3.65
N ILE A 112 20.23 26.54 3.83
CA ILE A 112 19.90 25.20 3.30
C ILE A 112 18.64 24.66 3.97
N ASN A 113 18.47 24.84 5.29
CA ASN A 113 17.25 24.42 5.99
C ASN A 113 16.02 25.14 5.43
N LYS A 114 16.15 26.44 5.12
CA LYS A 114 15.07 27.20 4.48
C LYS A 114 14.72 26.63 3.10
N LEU A 115 15.72 26.30 2.30
CA LEU A 115 15.50 25.71 0.98
C LEU A 115 14.91 24.29 1.07
N ILE A 116 15.39 23.45 1.99
CA ILE A 116 14.77 22.14 2.29
C ILE A 116 13.30 22.34 2.66
N GLY A 117 12.98 23.36 3.45
CA GLY A 117 11.59 23.74 3.76
C GLY A 117 10.77 24.10 2.51
N GLU A 118 11.29 24.96 1.63
CA GLU A 118 10.64 25.33 0.36
C GLU A 118 10.41 24.11 -0.55
N VAL A 119 11.40 23.20 -0.66
CA VAL A 119 11.27 21.97 -1.48
C VAL A 119 10.28 21.00 -0.85
N ARG A 120 10.29 20.85 0.48
CA ARG A 120 9.32 20.02 1.21
C ARG A 120 7.89 20.51 1.03
N GLU A 121 7.66 21.82 1.04
CA GLU A 121 6.33 22.38 0.81
C GLU A 121 5.77 22.00 -0.56
N VAL A 122 6.58 22.14 -1.62
CA VAL A 122 6.20 21.74 -2.98
C VAL A 122 6.07 20.22 -3.11
N HIS A 123 6.95 19.46 -2.46
CA HIS A 123 6.86 18.00 -2.39
C HIS A 123 5.58 17.55 -1.68
N ASP A 124 5.20 18.19 -0.59
CA ASP A 124 4.01 17.85 0.19
C ASP A 124 2.73 18.24 -0.56
N GLU A 125 2.77 19.33 -1.34
CA GLU A 125 1.68 19.72 -2.23
C GLU A 125 1.55 18.77 -3.43
N ALA A 126 2.66 18.38 -4.07
CA ALA A 126 2.66 17.34 -5.09
C ALA A 126 2.16 16.00 -4.50
N ALA A 127 2.63 15.61 -3.31
CA ALA A 127 2.16 14.43 -2.60
C ALA A 127 0.68 14.54 -2.22
N LYS A 128 0.18 15.74 -1.90
CA LYS A 128 -1.24 16.00 -1.65
C LYS A 128 -2.07 15.90 -2.93
N GLU A 129 -1.60 16.44 -4.05
CA GLU A 129 -2.24 16.31 -5.35
C GLU A 129 -2.23 14.85 -5.82
N VAL A 130 -1.13 14.12 -5.63
CA VAL A 130 -1.09 12.67 -5.79
C VAL A 130 -2.13 12.04 -4.85
N ARG A 131 -2.22 12.39 -3.57
CA ARG A 131 -3.27 11.89 -2.64
C ARG A 131 -4.70 12.25 -3.04
N GLU A 132 -4.93 13.40 -3.65
CA GLU A 132 -6.25 13.84 -4.10
C GLU A 132 -6.62 13.22 -5.45
N SER A 133 -5.65 13.03 -6.34
CA SER A 133 -5.74 12.20 -7.54
C SER A 133 -5.99 10.73 -7.16
N ARG A 134 -5.30 10.22 -6.12
CA ARG A 134 -5.51 8.90 -5.47
C ARG A 134 -6.93 8.75 -4.90
N ARG A 135 -7.62 9.83 -4.50
CA ARG A 135 -9.04 9.79 -4.09
C ARG A 135 -10.01 9.77 -5.27
N ARG A 136 -9.55 10.13 -6.47
CA ARG A 136 -10.36 10.15 -7.70
C ARG A 136 -10.12 8.92 -8.57
N ARG A 137 -9.13 8.08 -8.28
CA ARG A 137 -8.74 6.91 -9.08
C ARG A 137 -8.98 5.60 -8.32
N VAL A 138 -9.32 4.58 -9.10
CA VAL A 138 -9.86 3.30 -8.68
C VAL A 138 -8.75 2.26 -8.47
N LYS A 139 -8.92 1.40 -7.45
CA LYS A 139 -8.03 0.27 -7.13
C LYS A 139 -8.34 -0.91 -8.07
N MET A 140 -7.32 -1.66 -8.49
CA MET A 140 -7.51 -2.99 -9.11
C MET A 140 -7.51 -4.08 -8.04
N ASP A 141 -8.44 -5.03 -8.10
CA ASP A 141 -8.54 -6.12 -7.12
C ASP A 141 -7.41 -7.13 -7.35
N VAL A 142 -6.43 -7.12 -6.44
CA VAL A 142 -5.33 -8.08 -6.40
C VAL A 142 -5.49 -9.07 -5.25
N SER A 143 -6.57 -9.00 -4.46
CA SER A 143 -6.78 -9.89 -3.32
C SER A 143 -7.01 -11.34 -3.73
N ALA A 144 -7.56 -11.57 -4.92
CA ALA A 144 -7.63 -12.91 -5.52
C ALA A 144 -6.25 -13.54 -5.74
N MET A 145 -5.19 -12.73 -5.88
CA MET A 145 -3.83 -13.21 -6.09
C MET A 145 -3.21 -13.84 -4.84
N GLU A 146 -3.60 -13.36 -3.66
CA GLU A 146 -3.15 -13.88 -2.36
C GLU A 146 -3.71 -15.29 -2.07
N LEU A 147 -4.79 -15.67 -2.76
CA LEU A 147 -5.44 -16.98 -2.62
C LEU A 147 -4.75 -18.08 -3.42
N TRP A 148 -3.85 -17.73 -4.34
CA TRP A 148 -3.20 -18.68 -5.25
C TRP A 148 -1.90 -19.18 -4.63
N THR A 149 -1.70 -20.50 -4.70
CA THR A 149 -0.46 -21.11 -4.21
C THR A 149 0.72 -20.74 -5.10
N ARG A 150 1.94 -20.84 -4.54
CA ARG A 150 3.18 -20.60 -5.29
C ARG A 150 3.31 -21.50 -6.52
N GLU A 151 2.79 -22.72 -6.47
CA GLU A 151 2.73 -23.64 -7.63
C GLU A 151 1.80 -23.10 -8.73
N GLN A 152 0.65 -22.52 -8.37
CA GLN A 152 -0.27 -21.93 -9.34
C GLN A 152 0.37 -20.71 -10.02
N TRP A 153 1.05 -19.85 -9.26
CA TRP A 153 1.79 -18.71 -9.82
C TRP A 153 2.94 -19.13 -10.73
N ASN A 154 3.70 -20.16 -10.34
CA ASN A 154 4.73 -20.74 -11.22
C ASN A 154 4.13 -21.32 -12.51
N GLY A 155 2.95 -21.94 -12.42
CA GLY A 155 2.17 -22.39 -13.58
C GLY A 155 1.79 -21.23 -14.50
N ILE A 156 1.23 -20.14 -13.94
CA ILE A 156 0.93 -18.92 -14.70
C ILE A 156 2.19 -18.38 -15.35
N ARG A 157 3.30 -18.24 -14.61
CA ARG A 157 4.56 -17.74 -15.16
C ARG A 157 5.01 -18.55 -16.36
N ALA A 158 4.96 -19.88 -16.26
CA ALA A 158 5.33 -20.77 -17.35
C ALA A 158 4.41 -20.58 -18.57
N ASP A 159 3.11 -20.43 -18.34
CA ASP A 159 2.12 -20.14 -19.39
C ASP A 159 2.33 -18.76 -20.02
N GLN A 160 2.63 -17.71 -19.23
CA GLN A 160 2.94 -16.37 -19.71
C GLN A 160 4.22 -16.34 -20.54
N GLN A 161 5.26 -17.05 -20.09
CA GLN A 161 6.51 -17.19 -20.85
C GLN A 161 6.30 -17.94 -22.16
N ARG A 162 5.34 -18.89 -22.21
CA ARG A 162 4.93 -19.56 -23.46
C ARG A 162 4.20 -18.59 -24.38
N VAL A 163 3.22 -17.86 -23.86
CA VAL A 163 2.43 -16.86 -24.61
C VAL A 163 3.32 -15.75 -25.19
N LEU A 164 4.28 -15.24 -24.41
CA LEU A 164 5.25 -14.25 -24.88
C LEU A 164 6.08 -14.78 -26.07
N LYS A 165 6.51 -16.04 -26.02
CA LYS A 165 7.23 -16.67 -27.15
C LYS A 165 6.38 -16.77 -28.40
N ASP A 166 5.08 -17.09 -28.24
CA ASP A 166 4.14 -17.16 -29.36
C ASP A 166 3.96 -15.79 -30.02
N TYR A 167 3.86 -14.70 -29.24
CA TYR A 167 3.80 -13.33 -29.78
C TYR A 167 5.09 -12.90 -30.46
N LEU A 168 6.25 -13.18 -29.86
CA LEU A 168 7.54 -12.88 -30.49
C LEU A 168 7.68 -13.58 -31.85
N SER A 169 7.25 -14.85 -31.94
CA SER A 169 7.24 -15.58 -33.21
C SER A 169 6.26 -15.00 -34.24
N LEU A 170 5.12 -14.49 -33.79
CA LEU A 170 4.15 -13.83 -34.67
C LEU A 170 4.72 -12.52 -35.21
N TYR A 171 5.35 -11.71 -34.36
CA TYR A 171 5.95 -10.42 -34.74
C TYR A 171 7.14 -10.58 -35.68
N ASP A 172 7.97 -11.60 -35.47
CA ASP A 172 9.00 -12.00 -36.44
C ASP A 172 8.42 -12.26 -37.83
N THR A 173 7.20 -12.81 -37.90
CA THR A 173 6.51 -13.07 -39.15
C THR A 173 5.98 -11.77 -39.79
N ILE A 174 5.44 -10.85 -38.99
CA ILE A 174 4.97 -9.53 -39.43
C ILE A 174 6.14 -8.67 -39.94
N ASP A 175 7.26 -8.65 -39.22
CA ASP A 175 8.49 -7.94 -39.60
C ASP A 175 9.02 -8.45 -40.95
N ARG A 176 9.09 -9.77 -41.15
CA ARG A 176 9.51 -10.38 -42.44
C ARG A 176 8.56 -10.06 -43.60
N ALA A 177 7.29 -9.82 -43.31
CA ALA A 177 6.30 -9.42 -44.29
C ALA A 177 6.38 -7.92 -44.67
N GLY A 178 7.27 -7.16 -44.03
CA GLY A 178 7.53 -5.75 -44.36
C GLY A 178 6.64 -4.75 -43.63
N TYR A 179 5.94 -5.19 -42.58
CA TYR A 179 5.06 -4.34 -41.76
C TYR A 179 5.73 -3.90 -40.44
N GLY A 180 7.06 -3.93 -40.35
CA GLY A 180 7.81 -3.56 -39.14
C GLY A 180 7.93 -2.05 -38.89
N LEU A 181 8.66 -1.67 -37.84
CA LEU A 181 8.88 -0.27 -37.47
C LEU A 181 9.70 0.48 -38.54
N LYS A 182 9.33 1.75 -38.79
CA LYS A 182 9.96 2.61 -39.80
C LYS A 182 11.42 2.98 -39.49
N ASP A 183 11.83 2.85 -38.24
CA ASP A 183 13.18 3.16 -37.74
C ASP A 183 14.13 1.95 -37.76
N GLY A 184 13.65 0.79 -38.24
CA GLY A 184 14.45 -0.44 -38.39
C GLY A 184 14.57 -1.29 -37.13
N ARG A 185 13.91 -0.93 -36.02
CA ARG A 185 13.72 -1.84 -34.87
C ARG A 185 12.76 -2.97 -35.24
N SER A 186 12.96 -4.16 -34.68
CA SER A 186 11.98 -5.24 -34.82
C SER A 186 10.81 -5.05 -33.85
N LEU A 187 9.61 -5.45 -34.26
CA LEU A 187 8.42 -5.47 -33.43
C LEU A 187 8.62 -6.36 -32.19
N ALA A 188 9.36 -7.47 -32.35
CA ALA A 188 9.72 -8.36 -31.26
C ALA A 188 10.56 -7.65 -30.18
N ASN A 189 11.55 -6.85 -30.58
CA ASN A 189 12.36 -6.09 -29.65
C ASN A 189 11.55 -4.99 -28.95
N GLU A 190 10.63 -4.35 -29.68
CA GLU A 190 9.78 -3.30 -29.11
C GLU A 190 8.80 -3.84 -28.07
N LEU A 191 8.17 -4.99 -28.33
CA LEU A 191 7.31 -5.66 -27.34
C LEU A 191 8.08 -5.92 -26.05
N PHE A 192 9.29 -6.47 -26.19
CA PHE A 192 10.14 -6.81 -25.06
C PHE A 192 10.56 -5.57 -24.26
N GLN A 193 11.04 -4.52 -24.93
CA GLN A 193 11.43 -3.27 -24.27
C GLN A 193 10.24 -2.60 -23.59
N THR A 194 9.07 -2.62 -24.23
CA THR A 194 7.83 -2.10 -23.64
C THR A 194 7.47 -2.87 -22.36
N ALA A 195 7.61 -4.20 -22.34
CA ALA A 195 7.37 -5.01 -21.15
C ALA A 195 8.33 -4.67 -20.00
N VAL A 196 9.61 -4.41 -20.29
CA VAL A 196 10.59 -3.97 -19.28
C VAL A 196 10.25 -2.57 -18.74
N HIS A 197 9.97 -1.62 -19.63
CA HIS A 197 9.56 -0.26 -19.27
C HIS A 197 8.28 -0.27 -18.42
N PHE A 198 7.31 -1.10 -18.78
CA PHE A 198 6.07 -1.28 -18.03
C PHE A 198 6.31 -1.81 -16.61
N LEU A 199 7.08 -2.88 -16.44
CA LEU A 199 7.39 -3.38 -15.10
C LEU A 199 8.19 -2.38 -14.28
N THR A 200 9.10 -1.64 -14.92
CA THR A 200 9.88 -0.59 -14.26
C THR A 200 9.00 0.59 -13.86
N TYR A 201 8.02 0.95 -14.69
CA TYR A 201 7.01 1.96 -14.38
C TYR A 201 6.15 1.55 -13.18
N ILE A 202 5.70 0.29 -13.12
CA ILE A 202 4.94 -0.22 -11.96
C ILE A 202 5.79 -0.21 -10.70
N ALA A 203 7.02 -0.72 -10.77
CA ALA A 203 7.92 -0.78 -9.63
C ALA A 203 8.18 0.62 -9.06
N LEU A 204 8.52 1.56 -9.95
CA LEU A 204 8.79 2.95 -9.59
C LEU A 204 7.58 3.66 -8.95
N ALA A 205 6.34 3.18 -9.12
CA ALA A 205 5.12 3.92 -8.76
C ALA A 205 5.05 4.37 -7.28
N ASP A 206 5.74 3.70 -6.36
CA ASP A 206 5.87 4.10 -4.95
C ASP A 206 6.96 5.16 -4.68
N GLY A 207 7.74 5.50 -5.71
CA GLY A 207 8.80 6.48 -5.69
C GLY A 207 10.19 5.88 -5.49
N ASP A 208 10.33 4.56 -5.53
CA ASP A 208 11.62 3.87 -5.45
C ASP A 208 11.67 2.66 -6.41
N LEU A 209 12.88 2.19 -6.72
CA LEU A 209 13.07 0.91 -7.39
C LEU A 209 14.06 0.11 -6.56
N THR A 210 13.55 -0.86 -5.83
CA THR A 210 14.38 -1.66 -4.91
C THR A 210 15.26 -2.64 -5.69
N GLU A 211 16.34 -3.11 -5.04
CA GLU A 211 17.20 -4.16 -5.59
C GLU A 211 16.42 -5.46 -5.81
N ILE A 212 15.46 -5.76 -4.93
CA ILE A 212 14.56 -6.91 -5.02
C ILE A 212 13.68 -6.79 -6.26
N GLU A 213 13.01 -5.66 -6.48
CA GLU A 213 12.16 -5.46 -7.66
C GLU A 213 12.97 -5.47 -8.95
N SER A 214 14.15 -4.85 -8.94
CA SER A 214 15.09 -4.90 -10.06
C SER A 214 15.47 -6.34 -10.41
N GLN A 215 15.61 -7.22 -9.41
CA GLN A 215 15.89 -8.63 -9.60
C GLN A 215 14.65 -9.39 -10.10
N ILE A 216 13.45 -9.11 -9.57
CA ILE A 216 12.18 -9.70 -10.02
C ILE A 216 11.94 -9.39 -11.51
N ILE A 217 12.18 -8.15 -11.95
CA ILE A 217 12.02 -7.75 -13.36
C ILE A 217 12.94 -8.60 -14.26
N LYS A 218 14.21 -8.78 -13.84
CA LYS A 218 15.19 -9.59 -14.58
C LYS A 218 14.80 -11.06 -14.60
N ASP A 219 14.40 -11.60 -13.45
CA ASP A 219 14.06 -13.01 -13.29
C ASP A 219 12.78 -13.38 -14.02
N TYR A 220 11.77 -12.52 -13.98
CA TYR A 220 10.46 -12.81 -14.57
C TYR A 220 10.57 -13.13 -16.07
N LEU A 221 11.28 -12.27 -16.78
CA LEU A 221 11.33 -12.33 -18.23
C LEU A 221 12.12 -13.55 -18.72
N ASN A 222 13.15 -14.00 -18.00
CA ASN A 222 13.92 -15.23 -18.25
C ASN A 222 14.03 -15.67 -19.73
N ILE A 223 14.34 -14.72 -20.63
CA ILE A 223 14.49 -14.99 -22.06
C ILE A 223 15.98 -15.25 -22.30
N GLY A 224 16.33 -16.51 -22.55
CA GLY A 224 17.72 -16.97 -22.49
C GLY A 224 18.73 -16.13 -23.27
N GLY A 225 19.81 -15.73 -22.60
CA GLY A 225 21.14 -15.37 -23.13
C GLY A 225 21.31 -14.24 -24.16
N ALA A 226 20.32 -13.95 -24.99
CA ALA A 226 20.45 -13.07 -26.16
C ALA A 226 19.90 -11.65 -25.95
N TYR A 227 19.10 -11.45 -24.91
CA TYR A 227 18.50 -10.15 -24.57
C TYR A 227 19.02 -9.70 -23.20
N ALA A 228 20.05 -8.85 -23.21
CA ALA A 228 20.50 -8.18 -22.00
C ALA A 228 19.48 -7.09 -21.61
N ILE A 229 18.96 -7.15 -20.38
CA ILE A 229 18.06 -6.14 -19.84
C ILE A 229 18.90 -5.12 -19.08
N ASP A 230 18.82 -3.85 -19.49
CA ASP A 230 19.38 -2.72 -18.74
C ASP A 230 18.24 -2.00 -18.00
N VAL A 231 18.02 -2.40 -16.74
CA VAL A 231 16.99 -1.84 -15.86
C VAL A 231 17.29 -0.37 -15.56
N GLU A 232 18.56 0.04 -15.50
CA GLU A 232 18.94 1.43 -15.24
C GLU A 232 18.64 2.34 -16.44
N ALA A 233 18.89 1.86 -17.65
CA ALA A 233 18.46 2.55 -18.87
C ALA A 233 16.93 2.68 -18.92
N SER A 234 16.21 1.65 -18.48
CA SER A 234 14.74 1.65 -18.41
C SER A 234 14.23 2.64 -17.37
N LYS A 235 14.82 2.68 -16.18
CA LYS A 235 14.53 3.67 -15.14
C LYS A 235 14.75 5.08 -15.67
N LYS A 236 15.88 5.33 -16.31
CA LYS A 236 16.18 6.62 -16.94
C LYS A 236 15.11 6.99 -17.98
N TYR A 237 14.71 6.04 -18.81
CA TYR A 237 13.68 6.25 -19.82
C TYR A 237 12.34 6.65 -19.20
N ILE A 238 11.86 5.93 -18.18
CA ILE A 238 10.59 6.24 -17.50
C ILE A 238 10.64 7.62 -16.85
N LEU A 239 11.75 7.96 -16.19
CA LEU A 239 11.97 9.27 -15.59
C LEU A 239 11.97 10.39 -16.63
N GLU A 240 12.58 10.17 -17.81
CA GLU A 240 12.62 11.14 -18.90
C GLU A 240 11.31 11.22 -19.71
N ASN A 241 10.42 10.24 -19.57
CA ASN A 241 9.14 10.15 -20.28
C ASN A 241 7.99 9.90 -19.29
N PRO A 242 7.63 10.88 -18.45
CA PRO A 242 6.58 10.73 -17.43
C PRO A 242 5.23 10.28 -18.00
N GLN A 243 4.93 10.65 -19.23
CA GLN A 243 3.73 10.29 -19.97
C GLN A 243 3.75 8.87 -20.54
N PHE A 244 4.71 8.01 -20.16
CA PHE A 244 4.84 6.65 -20.70
C PHE A 244 3.52 5.86 -20.62
N ALA A 245 2.80 5.98 -19.50
CA ALA A 245 1.52 5.27 -19.31
C ALA A 245 0.34 5.87 -20.08
N GLU A 246 0.46 7.11 -20.56
CA GLU A 246 -0.54 7.77 -21.41
C GLU A 246 -0.34 7.43 -22.90
N GLY A 247 0.82 6.86 -23.24
CA GLY A 247 1.20 6.51 -24.60
C GLY A 247 0.81 5.07 -24.96
N ILE A 248 0.31 4.88 -26.18
CA ILE A 248 0.06 3.54 -26.72
C ILE A 248 1.37 2.98 -27.28
N PRO A 249 1.72 1.72 -26.98
CA PRO A 249 2.87 1.06 -27.57
C PRO A 249 2.82 1.06 -29.10
N SER A 250 3.91 1.50 -29.74
CA SER A 250 4.00 1.73 -31.18
C SER A 250 3.65 0.51 -32.06
N PHE A 251 3.88 -0.70 -31.53
CA PHE A 251 3.54 -1.94 -32.24
C PHE A 251 2.01 -2.16 -32.35
N LEU A 252 1.19 -1.60 -31.47
CA LEU A 252 -0.27 -1.72 -31.55
C LEU A 252 -0.83 -0.97 -32.76
N ASP A 253 -0.28 0.20 -33.09
CA ASP A 253 -0.65 0.95 -34.29
C ASP A 253 -0.38 0.15 -35.57
N ILE A 254 0.74 -0.56 -35.61
CA ILE A 254 1.10 -1.42 -36.74
C ILE A 254 0.10 -2.58 -36.90
N ILE A 255 -0.27 -3.22 -35.79
CA ILE A 255 -1.22 -4.35 -35.83
C ILE A 255 -2.61 -3.85 -36.23
N ARG A 256 -3.02 -2.68 -35.75
CA ARG A 256 -4.27 -2.02 -36.16
C ARG A 256 -4.28 -1.72 -37.66
N GLU A 257 -3.22 -1.12 -38.19
CA GLU A 257 -3.10 -0.84 -39.63
C GLU A 257 -3.15 -2.12 -40.47
N LEU A 258 -2.49 -3.18 -40.01
CA LEU A 258 -2.51 -4.48 -40.66
C LEU A 258 -3.92 -5.10 -40.63
N ASP A 259 -4.59 -5.09 -39.48
CA ASP A 259 -5.96 -5.62 -39.34
C ASP A 259 -6.95 -4.84 -40.23
N GLN A 260 -6.83 -3.51 -40.29
CA GLN A 260 -7.62 -2.68 -41.19
C GLN A 260 -7.41 -3.09 -42.65
N HIS A 261 -6.17 -3.29 -43.08
CA HIS A 261 -5.86 -3.75 -44.43
C HIS A 261 -6.42 -5.15 -44.72
N LEU A 262 -6.34 -6.07 -43.76
CA LEU A 262 -6.92 -7.41 -43.88
C LEU A 262 -8.47 -7.36 -43.95
N SER A 263 -9.08 -6.41 -43.24
CA SER A 263 -10.52 -6.14 -43.30
C SER A 263 -10.95 -5.66 -44.69
N GLU A 264 -10.25 -4.67 -45.23
CA GLU A 264 -10.54 -4.10 -46.56
C GLU A 264 -10.36 -5.12 -47.69
N THR A 265 -9.41 -6.05 -47.54
CA THR A 265 -9.16 -7.13 -48.51
C THR A 265 -10.07 -8.34 -48.30
N GLY A 266 -10.95 -8.34 -47.28
CA GLY A 266 -11.86 -9.44 -46.96
C GLY A 266 -11.16 -10.68 -46.40
N THR A 267 -9.91 -10.54 -45.94
CA THR A 267 -9.08 -11.62 -45.40
C THR A 267 -8.91 -11.57 -43.88
N ARG A 268 -9.62 -10.64 -43.20
CA ARG A 268 -9.62 -10.50 -41.74
C ARG A 268 -9.99 -11.82 -41.08
N SER A 269 -9.09 -12.32 -40.23
CA SER A 269 -9.29 -13.57 -39.50
C SER A 269 -9.60 -13.29 -38.03
N LYS A 270 -10.37 -14.18 -37.40
CA LYS A 270 -10.62 -14.17 -35.96
C LYS A 270 -9.31 -14.10 -35.14
N LYS A 271 -8.24 -14.69 -35.67
CA LYS A 271 -6.91 -14.74 -35.07
C LYS A 271 -6.24 -13.36 -34.93
N ALA A 272 -6.57 -12.40 -35.79
CA ALA A 272 -6.05 -11.03 -35.68
C ALA A 272 -6.68 -10.28 -34.50
N VAL A 273 -7.99 -10.43 -34.29
CA VAL A 273 -8.71 -9.91 -33.11
C VAL A 273 -8.20 -10.58 -31.84
N GLU A 274 -8.07 -11.92 -31.85
CA GLU A 274 -7.49 -12.68 -30.73
C GLU A 274 -6.07 -12.23 -30.38
N THR A 275 -5.27 -11.81 -31.37
CA THR A 275 -3.91 -11.28 -31.15
C THR A 275 -3.95 -9.92 -30.42
N MET A 276 -4.82 -9.00 -30.84
CA MET A 276 -4.95 -7.67 -30.24
C MET A 276 -5.41 -7.74 -28.78
N THR A 277 -6.48 -8.48 -28.52
CA THR A 277 -6.99 -8.69 -27.15
C THR A 277 -5.96 -9.44 -26.30
N GLY A 278 -5.26 -10.41 -26.89
CA GLY A 278 -4.24 -11.20 -26.23
C GLY A 278 -3.02 -10.41 -25.74
N ILE A 279 -2.70 -9.26 -26.36
CA ILE A 279 -1.63 -8.37 -25.92
C ILE A 279 -1.99 -7.67 -24.61
N VAL A 280 -3.22 -7.15 -24.49
CA VAL A 280 -3.66 -6.48 -23.26
C VAL A 280 -3.70 -7.48 -22.11
N MET A 281 -4.21 -8.70 -22.37
CA MET A 281 -4.15 -9.79 -21.41
C MET A 281 -2.72 -10.10 -20.96
N PHE A 282 -1.74 -10.09 -21.88
CA PHE A 282 -0.34 -10.31 -21.56
C PHE A 282 0.19 -9.25 -20.57
N PHE A 283 -0.02 -7.95 -20.81
CA PHE A 283 0.41 -6.90 -19.87
C PHE A 283 -0.33 -7.00 -18.54
N GLY A 284 -1.61 -7.38 -18.55
CA GLY A 284 -2.40 -7.59 -17.34
C GLY A 284 -1.86 -8.71 -16.46
N TYR A 285 -1.59 -9.89 -17.03
CA TYR A 285 -1.01 -11.00 -16.28
C TYR A 285 0.44 -10.77 -15.87
N LEU A 286 1.22 -10.10 -16.74
CA LEU A 286 2.59 -9.67 -16.45
C LEU A 286 2.66 -8.80 -15.20
N GLY A 287 1.82 -7.75 -15.14
CA GLY A 287 1.76 -6.84 -14.01
C GLY A 287 1.25 -7.53 -12.74
N LYS A 288 0.20 -8.36 -12.84
CA LYS A 288 -0.31 -9.15 -11.71
C LYS A 288 0.79 -10.06 -11.14
N TYR A 289 1.50 -10.82 -11.97
CA TYR A 289 2.59 -11.67 -11.46
C TYR A 289 3.68 -10.84 -10.76
N PHE A 290 4.08 -9.71 -11.33
CA PHE A 290 5.08 -8.84 -10.71
C PHE A 290 4.65 -8.40 -9.31
N LEU A 291 3.40 -7.96 -9.15
CA LEU A 291 2.87 -7.58 -7.83
C LEU A 291 2.91 -8.76 -6.86
N TYR A 292 2.55 -9.98 -7.27
CA TYR A 292 2.58 -11.17 -6.41
C TYR A 292 3.98 -11.48 -5.85
N GLU A 293 5.01 -11.46 -6.69
CA GLU A 293 6.39 -11.70 -6.21
C GLU A 293 6.89 -10.55 -5.33
N SER A 294 6.37 -9.33 -5.54
CA SER A 294 6.63 -8.15 -4.71
C SER A 294 5.71 -8.08 -3.47
N CYS A 295 5.10 -9.19 -3.03
CA CYS A 295 4.03 -9.22 -2.00
C CYS A 295 4.32 -8.54 -0.67
N ASN A 296 5.60 -8.40 -0.29
CA ASN A 296 5.98 -7.70 0.94
C ASN A 296 6.02 -6.16 0.79
N ASP A 297 5.80 -5.64 -0.43
CA ASP A 297 5.97 -4.23 -0.80
C ASP A 297 4.91 -3.76 -1.82
N ILE A 298 3.75 -4.42 -1.86
CA ILE A 298 2.61 -3.97 -2.66
C ILE A 298 1.93 -2.81 -1.94
N ASP A 299 2.22 -1.58 -2.36
CA ASP A 299 1.42 -0.41 -2.00
C ASP A 299 0.33 -0.13 -3.07
N ILE A 300 -0.68 0.63 -2.67
CA ILE A 300 -1.77 1.12 -3.53
C ILE A 300 -1.24 1.75 -4.82
N ASN A 301 -0.06 2.39 -4.77
CA ASN A 301 0.55 3.04 -5.92
C ASN A 301 0.87 2.04 -7.05
N LYS A 302 1.44 0.87 -6.74
CA LYS A 302 1.81 -0.14 -7.75
C LYS A 302 0.57 -0.78 -8.39
N SER A 303 -0.45 -1.05 -7.59
CA SER A 303 -1.74 -1.56 -8.09
C SER A 303 -2.49 -0.55 -8.97
N THR A 304 -2.36 0.75 -8.66
CA THR A 304 -2.99 1.83 -9.43
C THR A 304 -2.25 2.07 -10.76
N ALA A 305 -0.91 2.05 -10.74
CA ALA A 305 -0.09 2.18 -11.95
C ALA A 305 -0.39 1.07 -12.97
N LEU A 306 -0.57 -0.16 -12.48
CA LEU A 306 -1.01 -1.27 -13.32
C LEU A 306 -2.40 -1.02 -13.92
N TYR A 307 -3.37 -0.59 -13.11
CA TYR A 307 -4.72 -0.30 -13.56
C TYR A 307 -4.77 0.77 -14.66
N GLU A 308 -4.13 1.91 -14.43
CA GLU A 308 -4.13 3.04 -15.36
C GLU A 308 -3.57 2.67 -16.73
N TYR A 309 -2.45 1.94 -16.74
CA TYR A 309 -1.85 1.47 -17.98
C TYR A 309 -2.81 0.56 -18.77
N LEU A 310 -3.49 -0.38 -18.09
CA LEU A 310 -4.43 -1.28 -18.73
C LEU A 310 -5.69 -0.56 -19.23
N LEU A 311 -6.18 0.43 -18.48
CA LEU A 311 -7.32 1.24 -18.89
C LEU A 311 -7.02 1.97 -20.21
N HIS A 312 -5.87 2.63 -20.32
CA HIS A 312 -5.48 3.32 -21.54
C HIS A 312 -5.31 2.38 -22.74
N LEU A 313 -4.76 1.18 -22.54
CA LEU A 313 -4.70 0.17 -23.59
C LEU A 313 -6.11 -0.30 -24.00
N ASN A 314 -7.02 -0.43 -23.04
CA ASN A 314 -8.39 -0.85 -23.30
C ASN A 314 -9.19 0.23 -24.06
N GLU A 315 -9.10 1.48 -23.64
CA GLU A 315 -9.69 2.63 -24.33
C GLU A 315 -9.21 2.69 -25.79
N TYR A 316 -7.92 2.47 -26.04
CA TYR A 316 -7.38 2.41 -27.39
C TYR A 316 -8.01 1.28 -28.23
N LEU A 317 -8.22 0.09 -27.65
CA LEU A 317 -8.87 -1.01 -28.36
C LEU A 317 -10.34 -0.68 -28.69
N GLU A 318 -11.06 -0.10 -27.74
CA GLU A 318 -12.47 0.27 -27.91
C GLU A 318 -12.66 1.36 -28.97
N ASP A 319 -11.84 2.41 -28.93
CA ASP A 319 -11.84 3.49 -29.92
C ASP A 319 -11.58 2.98 -31.36
N ASN A 320 -10.90 1.85 -31.48
CA ASN A 320 -10.60 1.21 -32.75
C ASN A 320 -11.53 0.03 -33.10
N GLY A 321 -12.62 -0.14 -32.35
CA GLY A 321 -13.71 -1.07 -32.67
C GLY A 321 -13.43 -2.54 -32.33
N TYR A 322 -12.54 -2.80 -31.37
CA TYR A 322 -12.28 -4.14 -30.84
C TYR A 322 -13.14 -4.41 -29.61
N GLU A 323 -13.78 -5.57 -29.56
CA GLU A 323 -14.54 -5.99 -28.37
C GLU A 323 -13.56 -6.50 -27.29
N THR A 324 -13.72 -5.94 -26.10
CA THR A 324 -12.86 -6.15 -24.93
C THR A 324 -13.56 -7.01 -23.86
N THR A 325 -14.62 -7.74 -24.22
CA THR A 325 -15.48 -8.49 -23.28
C THR A 325 -14.75 -9.51 -22.40
N ASP A 326 -13.57 -10.00 -22.79
CA ASP A 326 -12.75 -10.90 -21.95
C ASP A 326 -11.89 -10.13 -20.91
N LEU A 327 -11.82 -8.80 -20.99
CA LEU A 327 -11.09 -7.91 -20.07
C LEU A 327 -11.92 -7.46 -18.87
N HIS A 328 -13.15 -7.97 -18.71
CA HIS A 328 -13.96 -7.75 -17.50
C HIS A 328 -13.32 -8.31 -16.21
N GLU A 329 -12.21 -9.07 -16.30
CA GLU A 329 -11.36 -9.46 -15.15
C GLU A 329 -10.43 -8.34 -14.63
N PHE A 330 -10.38 -7.19 -15.30
CA PHE A 330 -9.64 -5.99 -14.90
C PHE A 330 -10.58 -4.87 -14.46
N GLN A 331 -11.73 -5.25 -13.88
CA GLN A 331 -12.76 -4.32 -13.46
C GLN A 331 -12.22 -3.23 -12.52
N GLU A 332 -12.62 -2.02 -12.87
CA GLU A 332 -12.62 -0.84 -12.01
C GLU A 332 -13.39 -1.18 -10.73
N ILE A 333 -12.71 -1.26 -9.58
CA ILE A 333 -13.43 -1.33 -8.31
C ILE A 333 -14.04 0.04 -8.00
N ASP A 334 -15.34 0.21 -8.25
CA ASP A 334 -16.10 1.32 -7.68
C ASP A 334 -15.74 1.45 -6.18
N PRO A 335 -15.50 2.64 -5.60
CA PRO A 335 -15.37 2.77 -4.15
C PRO A 335 -16.50 2.12 -3.34
N GLU A 336 -17.64 1.80 -3.98
CA GLU A 336 -18.73 0.97 -3.45
C GLU A 336 -18.53 -0.56 -3.62
N ASP A 337 -17.67 -1.01 -4.53
CA ASP A 337 -17.31 -2.41 -4.79
C ASP A 337 -16.03 -2.85 -4.07
N VAL A 338 -15.21 -1.94 -3.52
CA VAL A 338 -14.16 -2.31 -2.54
C VAL A 338 -14.82 -2.93 -1.30
N ASP A 339 -16.05 -2.49 -1.02
CA ASP A 339 -16.92 -3.06 0.02
C ASP A 339 -17.54 -4.41 -0.41
N ARG A 340 -17.50 -4.73 -1.71
CA ARG A 340 -17.92 -6.03 -2.27
C ARG A 340 -16.78 -7.00 -2.53
N ALA A 341 -15.52 -6.59 -2.63
CA ALA A 341 -14.38 -7.53 -2.61
C ALA A 341 -14.20 -8.20 -1.22
N GLY A 342 -14.87 -7.67 -0.19
CA GLY A 342 -15.17 -8.39 1.05
C GLY A 342 -16.37 -9.36 0.96
N SER A 343 -17.00 -9.50 -0.19
CA SER A 343 -18.20 -10.32 -0.43
C SER A 343 -18.27 -10.93 -1.83
N SER A 344 -17.98 -12.24 -1.86
CA SER A 344 -18.28 -13.26 -2.88
C SER A 344 -17.22 -13.46 -3.97
N ASP A 345 -16.71 -14.68 -4.22
CA ASP A 345 -17.41 -15.97 -4.15
C ASP A 345 -16.53 -17.15 -3.67
N GLY A 346 -17.19 -18.15 -3.06
CA GLY A 346 -16.93 -19.52 -3.53
C GLY A 346 -16.58 -20.65 -2.58
N THR A 347 -16.58 -20.52 -1.24
CA THR A 347 -16.75 -21.69 -0.34
C THR A 347 -17.61 -21.38 0.88
N GLY A 348 -18.66 -20.59 0.71
CA GLY A 348 -19.76 -20.54 1.67
C GLY A 348 -20.76 -21.64 1.36
N ALA A 349 -20.44 -22.91 1.64
CA ALA A 349 -21.53 -23.81 2.01
C ALA A 349 -22.29 -23.08 3.12
N ASP A 350 -23.58 -22.79 2.92
CA ASP A 350 -24.43 -22.01 3.83
C ASP A 350 -24.20 -22.52 5.27
N LYS A 351 -23.27 -21.88 6.00
CA LYS A 351 -22.76 -22.44 7.24
C LYS A 351 -23.90 -22.37 8.22
N ASN A 352 -24.37 -23.52 8.67
CA ASN A 352 -25.45 -23.53 9.64
C ASN A 352 -24.94 -22.89 10.95
N LEU A 353 -25.83 -22.25 11.69
CA LEU A 353 -25.56 -21.59 12.96
C LEU A 353 -24.71 -22.43 13.92
N GLU A 354 -24.88 -23.76 13.94
CA GLU A 354 -24.08 -24.67 14.76
C GLU A 354 -22.58 -24.64 14.39
N GLN A 355 -22.25 -24.58 13.10
CA GLN A 355 -20.86 -24.48 12.63
C GLN A 355 -20.24 -23.13 13.02
N LEU A 356 -20.99 -22.04 12.85
CA LEU A 356 -20.53 -20.70 13.22
C LEU A 356 -20.29 -20.58 14.74
N LEU A 357 -21.16 -21.17 15.55
CA LEU A 357 -20.96 -21.23 17.00
C LEU A 357 -19.78 -22.13 17.38
N GLN A 358 -19.54 -23.22 16.64
CA GLN A 358 -18.36 -24.03 16.83
C GLN A 358 -17.09 -23.24 16.53
N GLU A 359 -17.02 -22.54 15.40
CA GLU A 359 -15.90 -21.66 15.04
C GLU A 359 -15.64 -20.60 16.11
N LEU A 360 -16.70 -19.99 16.68
CA LEU A 360 -16.57 -19.02 17.77
C LEU A 360 -15.92 -19.65 19.00
N ASN A 361 -16.31 -20.88 19.33
CA ASN A 361 -15.80 -21.60 20.49
C ASN A 361 -14.37 -22.13 20.27
N GLU A 362 -13.98 -22.39 19.02
CA GLU A 362 -12.64 -22.83 18.60
C GLU A 362 -11.61 -21.70 18.58
N LEU A 363 -12.02 -20.41 18.54
CA LEU A 363 -11.09 -19.29 18.71
C LEU A 363 -10.26 -19.47 19.97
N ILE A 364 -8.96 -19.21 19.92
CA ILE A 364 -8.10 -19.40 21.09
C ILE A 364 -8.47 -18.38 22.17
N GLY A 365 -8.48 -18.81 23.44
CA GLY A 365 -8.79 -17.97 24.60
C GLY A 365 -10.22 -17.41 24.59
N LEU A 366 -10.36 -16.12 24.91
CA LEU A 366 -11.62 -15.35 24.83
C LEU A 366 -12.78 -15.94 25.64
N ALA A 367 -12.50 -16.59 26.77
CA ALA A 367 -13.51 -17.31 27.55
C ALA A 367 -14.71 -16.43 27.94
N ARG A 368 -14.45 -15.19 28.37
CA ARG A 368 -15.49 -14.20 28.71
C ARG A 368 -16.32 -13.81 27.50
N VAL A 369 -15.67 -13.42 26.40
CA VAL A 369 -16.32 -13.04 25.14
C VAL A 369 -17.21 -14.16 24.62
N LYS A 370 -16.70 -15.41 24.58
CA LYS A 370 -17.47 -16.58 24.18
C LYS A 370 -18.71 -16.77 25.05
N LYS A 371 -18.58 -16.63 26.38
CA LYS A 371 -19.71 -16.75 27.30
C LYS A 371 -20.77 -15.67 27.05
N ASP A 372 -20.35 -14.42 26.89
CA ASP A 372 -21.25 -13.29 26.70
C ASP A 372 -21.98 -13.38 25.34
N LEU A 373 -21.27 -13.74 24.28
CA LEU A 373 -21.86 -13.94 22.95
C LEU A 373 -22.78 -15.15 22.88
N ASN A 374 -22.42 -16.30 23.47
CA ASN A 374 -23.32 -17.45 23.56
C ASN A 374 -24.60 -17.10 24.33
N SER A 375 -24.48 -16.30 25.41
CA SER A 375 -25.64 -15.82 26.16
C SER A 375 -26.53 -14.91 25.32
N LEU A 376 -25.93 -14.03 24.51
CA LEU A 376 -26.65 -13.17 23.58
C LEU A 376 -27.37 -13.97 22.49
N VAL A 377 -26.70 -14.94 21.89
CA VAL A 377 -27.30 -15.87 20.91
C VAL A 377 -28.48 -16.62 21.50
N ASN A 378 -28.34 -17.14 22.73
CA ASN A 378 -29.41 -17.84 23.43
C ASN A 378 -30.61 -16.92 23.69
N LEU A 379 -30.35 -15.67 24.09
CA LEU A 379 -31.39 -14.66 24.28
C LEU A 379 -32.17 -14.43 22.97
N ILE A 380 -31.47 -14.25 21.85
CA ILE A 380 -32.08 -14.05 20.52
C ILE A 380 -32.92 -15.27 20.12
N LYS A 381 -32.39 -16.49 20.29
CA LYS A 381 -33.12 -17.74 20.00
C LYS A 381 -34.44 -17.82 20.77
N VAL A 382 -34.40 -17.54 22.07
CA VAL A 382 -35.61 -17.56 22.91
C VAL A 382 -36.59 -16.47 22.49
N GLN A 383 -36.12 -15.28 22.11
CA GLN A 383 -37.00 -14.22 21.62
C GLN A 383 -37.72 -14.61 20.34
N LYS A 384 -37.03 -15.22 19.37
CA LYS A 384 -37.66 -15.74 18.15
C LYS A 384 -38.75 -16.76 18.44
N ILE A 385 -38.47 -17.74 19.31
CA ILE A 385 -39.47 -18.73 19.74
C ILE A 385 -40.69 -18.07 20.38
N ARG A 386 -40.50 -17.00 21.17
CA ARG A 386 -41.61 -16.29 21.79
C ARG A 386 -42.42 -15.47 20.77
N GLU A 387 -41.76 -14.85 19.80
CA GLU A 387 -42.39 -14.13 18.70
C GLU A 387 -43.21 -15.05 17.80
N GLU A 388 -42.67 -16.21 17.42
CA GLU A 388 -43.38 -17.26 16.67
C GLU A 388 -44.65 -17.76 17.40
N ARG A 389 -44.64 -17.69 18.73
CA ARG A 389 -45.79 -18.04 19.59
C ARG A 389 -46.70 -16.87 19.91
N GLY A 390 -46.49 -15.70 19.30
CA GLY A 390 -47.33 -14.52 19.45
C GLY A 390 -47.18 -13.75 20.77
N PHE A 391 -46.10 -13.97 21.53
CA PHE A 391 -45.84 -13.22 22.76
C PHE A 391 -45.12 -11.89 22.44
N SER A 392 -45.63 -10.79 23.01
CA SER A 392 -44.96 -9.48 22.95
C SER A 392 -43.55 -9.54 23.58
N GLN A 393 -42.55 -9.05 22.86
CA GLN A 393 -41.19 -8.90 23.37
C GLN A 393 -40.89 -7.45 23.74
N PRO A 394 -40.13 -7.20 24.82
CA PRO A 394 -39.53 -5.90 25.04
C PRO A 394 -38.54 -5.60 23.89
N ALA A 395 -38.60 -4.39 23.33
CA ALA A 395 -37.62 -3.94 22.37
C ALA A 395 -36.25 -3.83 23.05
N MET A 396 -35.26 -4.57 22.54
CA MET A 396 -33.89 -4.51 23.05
C MET A 396 -32.96 -4.02 21.95
N SER A 397 -32.03 -3.17 22.33
CA SER A 397 -30.90 -2.84 21.47
C SER A 397 -29.97 -4.06 21.33
N LEU A 398 -29.49 -4.29 20.11
CA LEU A 398 -28.49 -5.29 19.77
C LEU A 398 -27.13 -4.66 19.45
N HIS A 399 -27.01 -3.34 19.57
CA HIS A 399 -25.75 -2.62 19.39
C HIS A 399 -24.79 -2.95 20.55
N LEU A 400 -23.51 -3.12 20.25
CA LEU A 400 -22.50 -3.63 21.19
C LEU A 400 -21.34 -2.65 21.36
N VAL A 401 -20.72 -2.70 22.52
CA VAL A 401 -19.45 -2.03 22.82
C VAL A 401 -18.39 -3.10 22.98
N PHE A 402 -17.34 -3.06 22.16
CA PHE A 402 -16.20 -3.94 22.25
C PHE A 402 -15.04 -3.19 22.91
N SER A 403 -14.69 -3.57 24.13
CA SER A 403 -13.65 -2.89 24.90
C SER A 403 -12.48 -3.82 25.18
N GLY A 404 -11.27 -3.42 24.81
CA GLY A 404 -10.06 -4.19 25.11
C GLY A 404 -8.86 -3.73 24.30
N ASN A 405 -7.67 -4.18 24.68
CA ASN A 405 -6.41 -3.78 24.06
C ASN A 405 -6.30 -4.24 22.58
N PRO A 406 -5.38 -3.68 21.79
CA PRO A 406 -5.08 -4.13 20.44
C PRO A 406 -4.73 -5.61 20.40
N GLY A 407 -5.03 -6.27 19.28
CA GLY A 407 -4.68 -7.67 19.08
C GLY A 407 -5.47 -8.69 19.91
N THR A 408 -6.50 -8.27 20.63
CA THR A 408 -7.40 -9.18 21.40
C THR A 408 -8.47 -9.87 20.55
N GLY A 409 -8.56 -9.60 19.24
CA GLY A 409 -9.49 -10.30 18.33
C GLY A 409 -10.88 -9.66 18.16
N LYS A 410 -11.05 -8.39 18.56
CA LYS A 410 -12.30 -7.61 18.39
C LYS A 410 -12.91 -7.74 16.99
N THR A 411 -12.13 -7.44 15.95
CA THR A 411 -12.56 -7.49 14.56
C THR A 411 -12.91 -8.91 14.09
N THR A 412 -12.08 -9.89 14.45
CA THR A 412 -12.32 -11.32 14.13
C THR A 412 -13.66 -11.78 14.70
N VAL A 413 -13.95 -11.43 15.95
CA VAL A 413 -15.21 -11.77 16.60
C VAL A 413 -16.39 -11.01 15.99
N ALA A 414 -16.23 -9.74 15.63
CA ALA A 414 -17.28 -8.96 14.98
C ALA A 414 -17.70 -9.56 13.63
N ARG A 415 -16.73 -10.07 12.85
CA ARG A 415 -16.97 -10.71 11.55
C ARG A 415 -17.80 -11.97 11.70
N LEU A 416 -17.39 -12.86 12.60
CA LEU A 416 -18.12 -14.09 12.88
C LEU A 416 -19.52 -13.80 13.46
N LEU A 417 -19.65 -12.74 14.26
CA LEU A 417 -20.94 -12.32 14.80
C LEU A 417 -21.90 -11.84 13.70
N ALA A 418 -21.40 -11.18 12.64
CA ALA A 418 -22.22 -10.76 11.50
C ALA A 418 -22.84 -11.97 10.78
N GLU A 419 -22.06 -13.04 10.56
CA GLU A 419 -22.54 -14.30 9.99
C GLU A 419 -23.54 -14.99 10.93
N ILE A 420 -23.26 -15.04 12.24
CA ILE A 420 -24.19 -15.58 13.24
C ILE A 420 -25.51 -14.82 13.23
N TYR A 421 -25.48 -13.49 13.13
CA TYR A 421 -26.68 -12.66 13.11
C TYR A 421 -27.51 -12.88 11.84
N LYS A 422 -26.86 -13.12 10.70
CA LYS A 422 -27.54 -13.53 9.47
C LYS A 422 -28.18 -14.90 9.60
N ALA A 423 -27.46 -15.89 10.10
CA ALA A 423 -28.00 -17.23 10.34
C ALA A 423 -29.17 -17.21 11.33
N LEU A 424 -29.13 -16.29 12.30
CA LEU A 424 -30.22 -16.00 13.21
C LEU A 424 -31.29 -15.08 12.61
N GLY A 425 -31.20 -14.65 11.35
CA GLY A 425 -32.16 -13.78 10.67
C GLY A 425 -32.41 -12.44 11.37
N LEU A 426 -31.40 -11.88 12.02
CA LEU A 426 -31.41 -10.53 12.60
C LEU A 426 -30.98 -9.44 11.63
N VAL A 427 -30.20 -9.83 10.62
CA VAL A 427 -29.72 -8.96 9.54
C VAL A 427 -29.84 -9.72 8.22
N SER A 428 -30.10 -9.01 7.13
CA SER A 428 -30.44 -9.60 5.84
C SER A 428 -29.25 -10.18 5.06
N LYS A 429 -28.05 -9.61 5.19
CA LYS A 429 -26.86 -9.97 4.40
C LYS A 429 -25.75 -10.66 5.21
N GLY A 430 -25.57 -10.28 6.48
CA GLY A 430 -24.50 -10.80 7.35
C GLY A 430 -23.11 -10.24 7.10
N GLN A 431 -23.02 -9.08 6.45
CA GLN A 431 -21.76 -8.41 6.18
C GLN A 431 -21.24 -7.65 7.40
N LEU A 432 -19.92 -7.50 7.50
CA LEU A 432 -19.26 -6.60 8.43
C LEU A 432 -18.68 -5.43 7.63
N PHE A 433 -19.12 -4.22 7.93
CA PHE A 433 -18.56 -2.99 7.38
C PHE A 433 -17.69 -2.32 8.45
N GLU A 434 -16.38 -2.26 8.22
CA GLU A 434 -15.42 -1.70 9.16
C GLU A 434 -15.08 -0.24 8.81
N THR A 435 -15.02 0.64 9.80
CA THR A 435 -14.70 2.05 9.62
C THR A 435 -14.07 2.66 10.87
N ASP A 436 -13.60 3.90 10.77
CA ASP A 436 -13.06 4.70 11.88
C ASP A 436 -13.52 6.16 11.76
N ARG A 437 -12.94 7.08 12.55
CA ARG A 437 -13.25 8.52 12.45
C ARG A 437 -13.07 9.06 11.02
N SER A 438 -12.02 8.66 10.31
CA SER A 438 -11.72 9.15 8.96
C SER A 438 -12.78 8.72 7.96
N GLY A 439 -13.42 7.56 8.16
CA GLY A 439 -14.53 7.07 7.35
C GLY A 439 -15.85 7.78 7.63
N LEU A 440 -16.06 8.29 8.84
CA LEU A 440 -17.32 8.95 9.23
C LEU A 440 -17.30 10.47 9.08
N VAL A 441 -16.16 11.11 9.34
CA VAL A 441 -16.03 12.58 9.39
C VAL A 441 -15.52 13.14 8.07
N ALA A 442 -16.13 14.23 7.59
CA ALA A 442 -15.70 14.97 6.39
C ALA A 442 -14.87 16.21 6.76
N GLY A 443 -14.07 16.71 5.81
CA GLY A 443 -13.21 17.90 6.03
C GLY A 443 -13.92 19.25 5.88
N TYR A 444 -15.19 19.26 5.49
CA TYR A 444 -15.97 20.48 5.23
C TYR A 444 -17.30 20.46 5.99
N VAL A 445 -17.74 21.64 6.44
CA VAL A 445 -18.97 21.83 7.22
C VAL A 445 -20.20 21.32 6.45
N GLY A 446 -21.03 20.51 7.11
CA GLY A 446 -22.30 19.99 6.59
C GLY A 446 -22.20 18.77 5.67
N GLN A 447 -20.99 18.23 5.44
CA GLN A 447 -20.79 16.99 4.67
C GLN A 447 -20.68 15.74 5.55
N THR A 448 -20.43 15.90 6.85
CA THR A 448 -20.21 14.78 7.77
C THR A 448 -21.47 13.93 7.95
N ALA A 449 -22.65 14.55 8.08
CA ALA A 449 -23.90 13.80 8.14
C ALA A 449 -24.14 12.95 6.88
N LEU A 450 -23.83 13.47 5.67
CA LEU A 450 -23.98 12.74 4.41
C LEU A 450 -23.02 11.54 4.35
N LYS A 451 -21.74 11.77 4.63
CA LYS A 451 -20.72 10.72 4.64
C LYS A 451 -21.04 9.63 5.67
N THR A 452 -21.48 10.01 6.85
CA THR A 452 -21.93 9.07 7.89
C THR A 452 -23.15 8.26 7.41
N GLN A 453 -24.12 8.89 6.74
CA GLN A 453 -25.28 8.19 6.17
C GLN A 453 -24.91 7.22 5.05
N GLU A 454 -23.93 7.56 4.21
CA GLU A 454 -23.41 6.67 3.16
C GLU A 454 -22.80 5.41 3.78
N VAL A 455 -21.91 5.58 4.76
CA VAL A 455 -21.32 4.47 5.53
C VAL A 455 -22.38 3.59 6.19
N ILE A 456 -23.37 4.21 6.84
CA ILE A 456 -24.50 3.49 7.44
C ILE A 456 -25.30 2.72 6.39
N SER A 457 -25.51 3.31 5.21
CA SER A 457 -26.26 2.69 4.12
C SER A 457 -25.51 1.49 3.55
N LYS A 458 -24.18 1.57 3.45
CA LYS A 458 -23.31 0.45 3.08
C LYS A 458 -23.38 -0.69 4.09
N ALA A 459 -23.42 -0.37 5.39
CA ALA A 459 -23.50 -1.36 6.46
C ALA A 459 -24.88 -2.01 6.67
N LYS A 460 -25.96 -1.47 6.08
CA LYS A 460 -27.31 -2.06 6.18
C LYS A 460 -27.35 -3.51 5.69
N GLY A 461 -28.13 -4.32 6.38
CA GLY A 461 -28.13 -5.77 6.21
C GLY A 461 -27.02 -6.48 6.97
N GLY A 462 -26.27 -5.78 7.83
CA GLY A 462 -25.12 -6.33 8.53
C GLY A 462 -24.75 -5.56 9.80
N ILE A 463 -23.45 -5.55 10.07
CA ILE A 463 -22.85 -4.89 11.23
C ILE A 463 -21.97 -3.72 10.74
N LEU A 464 -22.22 -2.52 11.26
CA LEU A 464 -21.29 -1.38 11.19
C LEU A 464 -20.32 -1.46 12.39
N PHE A 465 -19.04 -1.68 12.12
CA PHE A 465 -17.98 -1.72 13.12
C PHE A 465 -17.15 -0.44 13.07
N ILE A 466 -17.11 0.31 14.16
CA ILE A 466 -16.38 1.58 14.27
C ILE A 466 -15.21 1.37 15.24
N ASP A 467 -13.99 1.31 14.71
CA ASP A 467 -12.78 1.17 15.53
C ASP A 467 -12.33 2.52 16.12
N GLU A 468 -11.75 2.47 17.31
CA GLU A 468 -11.36 3.62 18.13
C GLU A 468 -12.42 4.75 18.15
N ALA A 469 -13.68 4.37 18.39
CA ALA A 469 -14.85 5.25 18.23
C ALA A 469 -14.79 6.53 19.09
N TYR A 470 -14.07 6.48 20.22
CA TYR A 470 -13.85 7.63 21.09
C TYR A 470 -13.14 8.79 20.39
N SER A 471 -12.37 8.51 19.33
CA SER A 471 -11.70 9.53 18.52
C SER A 471 -12.69 10.53 17.91
N LEU A 472 -13.97 10.18 17.75
CA LEU A 472 -15.03 11.10 17.31
C LEU A 472 -15.23 12.28 18.30
N THR A 473 -14.88 12.09 19.58
CA THR A 473 -15.13 13.06 20.66
C THR A 473 -13.89 13.77 21.21
N GLU A 474 -12.68 13.28 20.93
CA GLU A 474 -11.46 13.77 21.61
C GLU A 474 -10.87 15.07 21.03
N ASN A 475 -11.15 15.43 19.77
CA ASN A 475 -10.59 16.62 19.14
C ASN A 475 -11.44 17.88 19.37
N ARG A 476 -11.16 18.62 20.45
CA ARG A 476 -11.92 19.81 20.88
C ARG A 476 -11.94 20.98 19.89
N GLY A 477 -10.97 21.08 18.96
CA GLY A 477 -10.91 22.15 17.94
C GLY A 477 -11.75 21.92 16.68
N GLU A 478 -12.11 20.66 16.39
CA GLU A 478 -12.95 20.21 15.25
C GLU A 478 -14.22 19.47 15.76
N SER A 479 -14.62 19.78 17.00
CA SER A 479 -15.60 18.98 17.75
C SER A 479 -17.00 18.97 17.13
N ASP A 480 -17.34 19.96 16.31
CA ASP A 480 -18.65 20.05 15.65
C ASP A 480 -18.88 18.92 14.64
N PHE A 481 -17.85 18.49 13.90
CA PHE A 481 -18.00 17.45 12.88
C PHE A 481 -18.14 16.05 13.47
N GLY A 482 -17.36 15.74 14.52
CA GLY A 482 -17.47 14.46 15.22
C GLY A 482 -18.83 14.29 15.90
N THR A 483 -19.36 15.38 16.47
CA THR A 483 -20.70 15.39 17.09
C THR A 483 -21.80 15.16 16.05
N GLU A 484 -21.68 15.78 14.86
CA GLU A 484 -22.61 15.58 13.74
C GLU A 484 -22.65 14.10 13.28
N ALA A 485 -21.50 13.43 13.21
CA ALA A 485 -21.42 12.00 12.91
C ALA A 485 -22.13 11.16 13.99
N ILE A 486 -21.91 11.48 15.28
CA ILE A 486 -22.54 10.77 16.40
C ILE A 486 -24.07 10.93 16.36
N ASP A 487 -24.58 12.14 16.16
CA ASP A 487 -26.02 12.38 16.11
C ASP A 487 -26.67 11.64 14.93
N THR A 488 -25.99 11.61 13.79
CA THR A 488 -26.42 10.85 12.61
C THR A 488 -26.45 9.35 12.88
N LEU A 489 -25.41 8.82 13.54
CA LEU A 489 -25.32 7.41 13.93
C LEU A 489 -26.43 7.02 14.92
N VAL A 490 -26.62 7.83 15.96
CA VAL A 490 -27.66 7.64 16.98
C VAL A 490 -29.04 7.61 16.33
N LYS A 491 -29.33 8.50 15.39
CA LYS A 491 -30.59 8.46 14.64
C LYS A 491 -30.76 7.17 13.83
N ALA A 492 -29.73 6.76 13.09
CA ALA A 492 -29.79 5.53 12.28
C ALA A 492 -29.95 4.26 13.11
N MET A 493 -29.36 4.20 14.31
CA MET A 493 -29.54 3.08 15.25
C MET A 493 -31.01 2.90 15.67
N GLU A 494 -31.81 3.97 15.68
CA GLU A 494 -33.27 3.88 15.90
C GLU A 494 -34.02 3.54 14.62
N ASP A 495 -33.75 4.28 13.53
CA ASP A 495 -34.48 4.17 12.27
C ASP A 495 -34.27 2.81 11.57
N HIS A 496 -33.12 2.18 11.79
CA HIS A 496 -32.69 0.96 11.09
C HIS A 496 -32.45 -0.24 12.02
N ARG A 497 -32.96 -0.21 13.25
CA ARG A 497 -32.76 -1.25 14.28
C ARG A 497 -33.11 -2.70 13.87
N ALA A 498 -33.90 -2.86 12.81
CA ALA A 498 -34.36 -4.17 12.34
C ALA A 498 -33.38 -4.83 11.35
N ASP A 499 -32.44 -4.07 10.78
CA ASP A 499 -31.52 -4.57 9.75
C ASP A 499 -30.13 -3.91 9.80
N LEU A 500 -29.78 -3.27 10.92
CA LEU A 500 -28.48 -2.67 11.18
C LEU A 500 -28.10 -2.89 12.64
N VAL A 501 -26.94 -3.50 12.84
CA VAL A 501 -26.26 -3.54 14.14
C VAL A 501 -25.04 -2.65 14.08
N VAL A 502 -24.73 -2.00 15.19
CA VAL A 502 -23.56 -1.12 15.31
C VAL A 502 -22.71 -1.65 16.45
N ILE A 503 -21.43 -1.82 16.19
CA ILE A 503 -20.43 -2.19 17.19
C ILE A 503 -19.42 -1.05 17.23
N VAL A 504 -19.25 -0.45 18.40
CA VAL A 504 -18.18 0.53 18.65
C VAL A 504 -17.06 -0.16 19.41
N ALA A 505 -15.83 0.04 18.98
CA ALA A 505 -14.66 -0.60 19.56
C ALA A 505 -13.62 0.42 20.03
N GLY A 506 -12.82 0.03 21.02
CA GLY A 506 -11.65 0.79 21.47
C GLY A 506 -11.16 0.37 22.85
N TYR A 507 -10.23 1.15 23.40
CA TYR A 507 -9.72 0.95 24.76
C TYR A 507 -10.80 1.19 25.84
N PRO A 508 -10.79 0.43 26.96
CA PRO A 508 -11.84 0.52 27.98
C PRO A 508 -12.08 1.93 28.54
N GLU A 509 -11.02 2.65 28.93
CA GLU A 509 -11.16 3.96 29.59
C GLU A 509 -11.65 5.06 28.63
N PRO A 510 -11.07 5.25 27.42
CA PRO A 510 -11.60 6.19 26.43
C PRO A 510 -13.04 5.87 25.99
N MET A 511 -13.40 4.59 25.89
CA MET A 511 -14.75 4.19 25.49
C MET A 511 -15.83 4.61 26.49
N GLU A 512 -15.52 4.60 27.80
CA GLU A 512 -16.46 5.07 28.81
C GLU A 512 -16.72 6.58 28.65
N ARG A 513 -15.67 7.37 28.38
CA ARG A 513 -15.80 8.81 28.09
C ARG A 513 -16.60 9.07 26.81
N PHE A 514 -16.39 8.25 25.78
CA PHE A 514 -17.16 8.33 24.53
C PHE A 514 -18.65 8.11 24.76
N LEU A 515 -19.02 7.09 25.52
CA LEU A 515 -20.43 6.79 25.79
C LEU A 515 -21.11 7.86 26.65
N ASP A 516 -20.36 8.51 27.55
CA ASP A 516 -20.83 9.63 28.37
C ASP A 516 -20.92 10.96 27.61
N SER A 517 -20.30 11.06 26.43
CA SER A 517 -20.33 12.28 25.62
C SER A 517 -21.73 12.61 25.08
N ASN A 518 -22.57 11.61 24.86
CA ASN A 518 -23.92 11.78 24.30
C ASN A 518 -24.89 10.77 24.97
N PRO A 519 -25.95 11.25 25.65
CA PRO A 519 -26.95 10.38 26.28
C PRO A 519 -27.62 9.38 25.31
N GLY A 520 -27.72 9.73 24.02
CA GLY A 520 -28.21 8.87 22.95
C GLY A 520 -27.36 7.62 22.78
N LEU A 521 -26.03 7.73 22.85
CA LEU A 521 -25.10 6.59 22.81
C LEU A 521 -25.34 5.67 24.01
N ARG A 522 -25.33 6.20 25.23
CA ARG A 522 -25.53 5.41 26.47
C ARG A 522 -26.86 4.65 26.46
N SER A 523 -27.91 5.22 25.88
CA SER A 523 -29.23 4.58 25.79
C SER A 523 -29.27 3.38 24.83
N ARG A 524 -28.48 3.41 23.75
CA ARG A 524 -28.47 2.39 22.70
C ARG A 524 -27.36 1.35 22.90
N PHE A 525 -26.24 1.73 23.47
CA PHE A 525 -25.12 0.84 23.80
C PHE A 525 -25.22 0.36 25.24
N ASN A 526 -26.02 -0.68 25.46
CA ASN A 526 -26.24 -1.27 26.80
C ASN A 526 -25.67 -2.69 26.95
N LYS A 527 -24.91 -3.16 25.97
CA LYS A 527 -24.24 -4.47 25.96
C LYS A 527 -22.76 -4.26 25.74
N PHE A 528 -21.98 -4.72 26.70
CA PHE A 528 -20.53 -4.53 26.74
C PHE A 528 -19.86 -5.90 26.65
N ILE A 529 -18.99 -6.06 25.67
CA ILE A 529 -18.16 -7.24 25.48
C ILE A 529 -16.72 -6.81 25.77
N VAL A 530 -16.19 -7.34 26.87
CA VAL A 530 -14.81 -7.03 27.30
C VAL A 530 -13.89 -8.12 26.76
N PHE A 531 -12.88 -7.67 26.04
CA PHE A 531 -11.81 -8.47 25.47
C PHE A 531 -10.61 -8.37 26.40
N ASP A 532 -10.47 -9.38 27.25
CA ASP A 532 -9.34 -9.52 28.15
C ASP A 532 -8.06 -9.84 27.34
N ASP A 533 -6.91 -9.46 27.86
CA ASP A 533 -5.61 -9.79 27.29
C ASP A 533 -5.37 -11.30 27.33
N TYR A 534 -4.66 -11.82 26.32
CA TYR A 534 -4.30 -13.23 26.25
C TYR A 534 -3.20 -13.58 27.25
N SER A 535 -3.31 -14.76 27.86
CA SER A 535 -2.22 -15.32 28.67
C SER A 535 -1.05 -15.79 27.77
N ALA A 536 0.14 -15.95 28.35
CA ALA A 536 1.30 -16.47 27.62
C ALA A 536 1.03 -17.84 26.98
N GLU A 537 0.27 -18.70 27.66
CA GLU A 537 -0.19 -19.99 27.13
C GLU A 537 -1.07 -19.80 25.89
N GLU A 538 -2.01 -18.86 25.93
CA GLU A 538 -2.89 -18.57 24.80
C GLU A 538 -2.14 -17.93 23.62
N LEU A 539 -1.16 -17.06 23.89
CA LEU A 539 -0.28 -16.48 22.86
C LEU A 539 0.55 -17.55 22.15
N ILE A 540 1.02 -18.58 22.87
CA ILE A 540 1.73 -19.71 22.25
C ILE A 540 0.80 -20.54 21.37
N LEU A 541 -0.43 -20.79 21.80
CA LEU A 541 -1.41 -21.46 20.95
C LEU A 541 -1.69 -20.64 19.68
N ILE A 542 -1.73 -19.31 19.77
CA ILE A 542 -1.89 -18.42 18.61
C ILE A 542 -0.67 -18.56 17.69
N LEU A 543 0.55 -18.52 18.24
CA LEU A 543 1.79 -18.72 17.48
C LEU A 543 1.79 -20.07 16.76
N GLN A 544 1.45 -21.16 17.45
CA GLN A 544 1.33 -22.50 16.88
C GLN A 544 0.29 -22.55 15.75
N SER A 545 -0.84 -21.85 15.92
CA SER A 545 -1.85 -21.73 14.87
C SER A 545 -1.32 -21.00 13.63
N MET A 546 -0.53 -19.94 13.81
CA MET A 546 0.12 -19.21 12.72
C MET A 546 1.17 -20.09 12.01
N CYS A 547 2.03 -20.78 12.77
CA CYS A 547 2.99 -21.74 12.22
C CYS A 547 2.26 -22.80 11.39
N LYS A 548 1.21 -23.42 11.94
CA LYS A 548 0.43 -24.46 11.24
C LYS A 548 -0.18 -23.95 9.93
N LYS A 549 -0.72 -22.72 9.91
CA LYS A 549 -1.26 -22.11 8.68
C LYS A 549 -0.19 -21.86 7.63
N ALA A 550 1.03 -21.54 8.06
CA ALA A 550 2.20 -21.38 7.19
C ALA A 550 2.89 -22.71 6.82
N ASN A 551 2.31 -23.87 7.19
CA ASN A 551 2.93 -25.20 7.08
C ASN A 551 4.28 -25.33 7.83
N LEU A 552 4.47 -24.56 8.89
CA LEU A 552 5.65 -24.61 9.75
C LEU A 552 5.35 -25.34 11.07
N ARG A 553 6.40 -25.93 11.64
CA ARG A 553 6.42 -26.53 12.97
C ARG A 553 7.34 -25.74 13.88
N LEU A 554 6.88 -25.48 15.10
CA LEU A 554 7.71 -24.89 16.15
C LEU A 554 8.46 -26.03 16.85
N ALA A 555 9.79 -25.98 16.87
CA ALA A 555 10.57 -26.96 17.62
C ALA A 555 10.35 -26.76 19.13
N SER A 556 10.41 -27.82 19.93
CA SER A 556 10.08 -27.76 21.37
C SER A 556 10.89 -26.70 22.14
N GLN A 557 12.19 -26.59 21.86
CA GLN A 557 13.04 -25.56 22.48
C GLN A 557 12.69 -24.13 22.03
N ALA A 558 12.21 -23.98 20.79
CA ALA A 558 11.76 -22.71 20.24
C ALA A 558 10.45 -22.27 20.92
N GLU A 559 9.54 -23.23 21.16
CA GLU A 559 8.30 -23.03 21.90
C GLU A 559 8.54 -22.60 23.36
N ASP A 560 9.44 -23.30 24.08
CA ASP A 560 9.80 -22.94 25.46
C ASP A 560 10.39 -21.51 25.56
N SER A 561 11.20 -21.13 24.57
CA SER A 561 11.79 -19.79 24.47
C SER A 561 10.74 -18.73 24.16
N ALA A 562 9.86 -18.99 23.19
CA ALA A 562 8.74 -18.12 22.85
C ALA A 562 7.79 -17.93 24.04
N TYR A 563 7.51 -19.00 24.79
CA TYR A 563 6.67 -18.93 25.98
C TYR A 563 7.30 -18.02 27.04
N SER A 564 8.60 -18.20 27.30
CA SER A 564 9.36 -17.38 28.23
C SER A 564 9.42 -15.91 27.81
N PHE A 565 9.47 -15.64 26.50
CA PHE A 565 9.39 -14.29 25.94
C PHE A 565 8.01 -13.67 26.19
N PHE A 566 6.93 -14.36 25.80
CA PHE A 566 5.58 -13.84 25.99
C PHE A 566 5.21 -13.68 27.45
N GLN A 567 5.68 -14.56 28.35
CA GLN A 567 5.47 -14.41 29.79
C GLN A 567 6.03 -13.08 30.31
N LYS A 568 7.19 -12.63 29.82
CA LYS A 568 7.75 -11.32 30.19
C LYS A 568 7.02 -10.18 29.51
N GLN A 569 6.64 -10.37 28.25
CA GLN A 569 5.98 -9.33 27.46
C GLN A 569 4.57 -9.01 27.98
N CYS A 570 3.83 -9.99 28.51
CA CYS A 570 2.51 -9.78 29.12
C CYS A 570 2.53 -8.77 30.28
N ASP A 571 3.68 -8.57 30.94
CA ASP A 571 3.84 -7.61 32.03
C ASP A 571 4.28 -6.21 31.54
N SER A 572 4.47 -6.02 30.22
CA SER A 572 4.91 -4.75 29.62
C SER A 572 3.74 -3.82 29.29
N ASP A 573 3.93 -2.52 29.52
CA ASP A 573 2.99 -1.46 29.12
C ASP A 573 2.78 -1.36 27.59
N THR A 574 3.68 -1.94 26.79
CA THR A 574 3.62 -1.94 25.32
C THR A 574 2.96 -3.19 24.72
N PHE A 575 2.44 -4.09 25.55
CA PHE A 575 1.90 -5.37 25.10
C PHE A 575 0.66 -5.20 24.20
N ALA A 576 0.70 -5.80 23.01
CA ALA A 576 -0.33 -5.71 21.98
C ALA A 576 -0.90 -7.09 21.54
N ASN A 577 -0.85 -8.09 22.42
CA ASN A 577 -1.50 -9.39 22.24
C ASN A 577 -1.10 -10.10 20.93
N ALA A 578 -2.08 -10.55 20.12
CA ALA A 578 -1.81 -11.27 18.87
C ALA A 578 -1.05 -10.42 17.83
N ARG A 579 -1.02 -9.08 17.96
CA ARG A 579 -0.14 -8.26 17.11
C ARG A 579 1.33 -8.50 17.45
N ASP A 580 1.68 -8.61 18.73
CA ASP A 580 3.04 -8.96 19.14
C ASP A 580 3.41 -10.38 18.72
N VAL A 581 2.46 -11.33 18.78
CA VAL A 581 2.68 -12.69 18.27
C VAL A 581 2.95 -12.70 16.77
N ARG A 582 2.21 -11.90 16.00
CA ARG A 582 2.46 -11.73 14.56
C ARG A 582 3.85 -11.16 14.30
N ASN A 583 4.21 -10.06 14.96
CA ASN A 583 5.53 -9.44 14.80
C ASN A 583 6.66 -10.40 15.18
N PHE A 584 6.46 -11.17 16.26
CA PHE A 584 7.40 -12.19 16.71
C PHE A 584 7.55 -13.33 15.70
N PHE A 585 6.42 -13.80 15.14
CA PHE A 585 6.41 -14.83 14.10
C PHE A 585 7.13 -14.34 12.83
N GLU A 586 6.84 -13.13 12.35
CA GLU A 586 7.50 -12.52 11.19
C GLU A 586 9.01 -12.39 11.39
N LYS A 587 9.46 -11.94 12.57
CA LYS A 587 10.89 -11.92 12.94
C LYS A 587 11.50 -13.33 12.91
N ALA A 588 10.80 -14.31 13.47
CA ALA A 588 11.26 -15.70 13.48
C ALA A 588 11.39 -16.27 12.06
N LEU A 589 10.49 -15.91 11.13
CA LEU A 589 10.59 -16.29 9.71
C LEU A 589 11.83 -15.69 9.04
N VAL A 590 12.09 -14.40 9.27
CA VAL A 590 13.29 -13.74 8.73
C VAL A 590 14.56 -14.41 9.27
N ASN A 591 14.61 -14.72 10.56
CA ASN A 591 15.75 -15.39 11.17
C ASN A 591 15.93 -16.82 10.65
N GLN A 592 14.83 -17.57 10.50
CA GLN A 592 14.84 -18.89 9.88
C GLN A 592 15.39 -18.83 8.46
N ALA A 593 14.90 -17.90 7.63
CA ALA A 593 15.39 -17.70 6.27
C ALA A 593 16.90 -17.40 6.24
N ASN A 594 17.37 -16.50 7.12
CA ASN A 594 18.79 -16.16 7.23
C ASN A 594 19.65 -17.35 7.64
N ARG A 595 19.19 -18.18 8.58
CA ARG A 595 19.88 -19.41 9.00
C ARG A 595 19.94 -20.44 7.86
N LEU A 596 18.79 -20.72 7.24
CA LEU A 596 18.68 -21.72 6.18
C LEU A 596 19.48 -21.34 4.92
N ALA A 597 19.58 -20.05 4.60
CA ALA A 597 20.39 -19.56 3.47
C ALA A 597 21.89 -19.88 3.59
N GLN A 598 22.38 -20.23 4.78
CA GLN A 598 23.78 -20.58 5.03
C GLN A 598 24.04 -22.11 4.99
N ILE A 599 23.02 -22.93 4.77
CA ILE A 599 23.12 -24.40 4.78
C ILE A 599 23.21 -24.92 3.34
N GLU A 600 24.28 -25.64 3.01
CA GLU A 600 24.49 -26.18 1.65
C GLU A 600 23.56 -27.36 1.30
N ASP A 601 23.20 -28.20 2.28
CA ASP A 601 22.35 -29.38 2.10
C ASP A 601 21.07 -29.25 2.94
N LEU A 602 20.08 -28.56 2.37
CA LEU A 602 18.79 -28.32 3.00
C LEU A 602 17.87 -29.53 2.85
N SER A 603 17.36 -30.04 3.98
CA SER A 603 16.28 -31.02 3.97
C SER A 603 14.91 -30.35 4.04
N ASP A 604 13.88 -30.98 3.47
CA ASP A 604 12.50 -30.53 3.58
C ASP A 604 12.08 -30.31 5.06
N GLU A 605 12.57 -31.18 5.95
CA GLU A 605 12.32 -31.08 7.39
C GLU A 605 12.85 -29.78 8.04
N MET A 606 13.90 -29.18 7.49
CA MET A 606 14.47 -27.91 7.94
C MET A 606 13.67 -26.72 7.42
N LEU A 607 13.18 -26.78 6.18
CA LEU A 607 12.33 -25.74 5.59
C LEU A 607 11.04 -25.54 6.41
N PHE A 608 10.51 -26.63 6.98
CA PHE A 608 9.30 -26.58 7.79
C PHE A 608 9.55 -26.25 9.27
N ALA A 609 10.79 -26.22 9.77
CA ALA A 609 11.06 -26.10 11.21
C ALA A 609 11.54 -24.69 11.60
N ILE A 610 10.84 -24.08 12.56
CA ILE A 610 11.34 -22.92 13.32
C ILE A 610 12.07 -23.46 14.55
N GLU A 611 13.37 -23.22 14.61
CA GLU A 611 14.25 -23.67 15.67
C GLU A 611 14.51 -22.59 16.73
N TYR A 612 15.11 -22.99 17.85
CA TYR A 612 15.46 -22.08 18.92
C TYR A 612 16.35 -20.91 18.44
N GLU A 613 17.24 -21.17 17.49
CA GLU A 613 18.12 -20.16 16.92
C GLU A 613 17.39 -19.07 16.16
N ASP A 614 16.20 -19.38 15.62
CA ASP A 614 15.40 -18.43 14.86
C ASP A 614 14.64 -17.47 15.79
N ILE A 615 14.55 -17.82 17.08
CA ILE A 615 13.74 -17.12 18.08
C ILE A 615 14.58 -16.41 19.14
N LYS A 616 15.78 -16.92 19.45
CA LYS A 616 16.66 -16.36 20.49
C LYS A 616 17.01 -14.88 20.26
N ASP A 617 17.04 -14.44 19.01
CA ASP A 617 17.37 -13.05 18.62
C ASP A 617 16.11 -12.19 18.40
N SER A 618 14.93 -12.80 18.31
CA SER A 618 13.63 -12.10 18.23
C SER A 618 13.24 -11.41 19.54
N THR A 619 14.01 -11.63 20.61
CA THR A 619 13.79 -11.09 21.96
C THR A 619 14.47 -9.74 22.23
N CYS A 620 15.10 -9.12 21.21
CA CYS A 620 15.74 -7.81 21.29
C CYS A 620 14.90 -6.69 20.64
#